data_AF-A0A2S9FU76-F1
#
_entry.id   AF-A0A2S9FU76-F1
#
_cell.length_a   1.000
_cell.length_b   1.000
_cell.length_c   1.000
_cell.angle_alpha   90.00
_cell.angle_beta   90.00
_cell.angle_gamma   90.00
#
_symmetry.space_group_name_H-M   'P 1'
#
loop_
_entity.id
_entity.type
_entity.pdbx_description
1 polymer ?
#
loop_
_entity_poly.entity_id
_entity_poly.type
_entity_poly.pdbx_seq_one_letter_code
_entity_poly.pdbx_strand_id
1 'polypeptide(L)' 'MTVDTPSSTGGDPFDLGRFVAAQDRGIDPVLAELRDGTKRTHWIWFIFPQVRGLGHSATAQRYGIASSDEA' A
#
# COMPACT_ATOMS: atom_id res chain seq x y z
N MET A 1 -3.91 24.80 -3.29
CA MET A 1 -3.66 23.46 -3.85
C MET A 1 -4.54 22.50 -3.08
N THR A 2 -5.81 22.40 -3.48
CA THR A 2 -6.79 21.50 -2.87
C THR A 2 -6.49 20.09 -3.36
N VAL A 3 -6.03 19.23 -2.45
CA VAL A 3 -5.97 17.79 -2.68
C VAL A 3 -7.40 17.27 -2.81
N ASP A 4 -7.76 16.93 -4.05
CA ASP A 4 -8.97 16.18 -4.34
C ASP A 4 -8.89 14.84 -3.59
N THR A 5 -9.83 14.61 -2.68
CA THR A 5 -10.02 13.31 -2.05
C THR A 5 -11.01 12.55 -2.92
N PRO A 6 -10.62 11.49 -3.66
CA PRO A 6 -11.61 10.70 -4.36
C PRO A 6 -12.31 9.79 -3.33
N SER A 7 -13.52 10.17 -2.96
CA SER A 7 -14.53 9.24 -2.46
C SER A 7 -14.91 8.31 -3.61
N SER A 8 -14.83 7.00 -3.37
CA SER A 8 -15.14 5.94 -4.33
C SER A 8 -16.55 6.10 -4.91
N THR A 9 -16.66 6.18 -6.24
CA THR A 9 -17.48 5.30 -7.11
C THR A 9 -17.39 5.82 -8.55
N GLY A 10 -16.65 5.10 -9.40
CA GLY A 10 -16.60 5.32 -10.85
C GLY A 10 -15.37 4.68 -11.49
N GLY A 11 -14.18 4.90 -10.93
CA GLY A 11 -12.90 4.47 -11.54
C GLY A 11 -12.01 3.56 -10.69
N ASP A 12 -12.15 3.55 -9.36
CA ASP A 12 -11.30 2.77 -8.45
C ASP A 12 -12.14 1.79 -7.62
N PRO A 13 -12.58 0.66 -8.22
CA PRO A 13 -13.41 -0.34 -7.53
C PRO A 13 -12.67 -1.06 -6.40
N PHE A 14 -11.34 -0.95 -6.34
CA PHE A 14 -10.50 -1.64 -5.36
C PHE A 14 -9.87 -0.71 -4.32
N ASP A 15 -10.12 0.60 -4.36
CA ASP A 15 -9.48 1.58 -3.48
C ASP A 15 -7.94 1.50 -3.55
N LEU A 16 -7.37 1.39 -4.77
CA LEU A 16 -5.92 1.35 -4.99
C LEU A 16 -5.23 2.64 -4.53
N GLY A 17 -5.96 3.75 -4.47
CA GLY A 17 -5.48 5.01 -3.90
C GLY A 17 -4.90 4.87 -2.49
N ARG A 18 -5.36 3.87 -1.71
CA ARG A 18 -4.82 3.61 -0.36
C ARG A 18 -3.34 3.25 -0.36
N PHE A 19 -2.84 2.59 -1.41
CA PHE A 19 -1.42 2.24 -1.52
C PHE A 19 -0.59 3.49 -1.83
N VAL A 20 -1.03 4.27 -2.82
CA VAL A 20 -0.36 5.52 -3.23
C VAL A 20 -0.26 6.47 -2.03
N ALA A 21 -1.35 6.67 -1.31
CA ALA A 21 -1.38 7.54 -0.13
C ALA A 21 -0.43 7.08 1.00
N ALA A 22 -0.15 5.77 1.11
CA ALA A 22 0.81 5.23 2.06
C ALA A 22 2.25 5.43 1.57
N GLN A 23 2.48 5.22 0.27
CA GLN A 23 3.78 5.41 -0.39
C GLN A 23 4.22 6.87 -0.38
N ASP A 24 3.31 7.82 -0.64
CA ASP A 24 3.60 9.26 -0.61
C ASP A 24 4.17 9.74 0.73
N ARG A 25 3.87 9.03 1.83
CA ARG A 25 4.36 9.36 3.17
C ARG A 25 5.75 8.80 3.48
N GLY A 26 6.29 7.92 2.64
CA GLY A 26 7.47 7.14 3.02
C GLY A 26 8.20 6.42 1.89
N ILE A 27 8.07 6.83 0.62
CA ILE A 27 8.74 6.15 -0.49
C ILE A 27 10.27 6.38 -0.48
N ASP A 28 10.73 7.57 -0.07
CA ASP A 28 12.16 7.89 -0.01
C ASP A 28 12.95 6.95 0.93
N PRO A 29 12.54 6.72 2.20
CA PRO A 29 13.24 5.78 3.06
C PRO A 29 13.15 4.33 2.57
N VAL A 30 12.06 3.93 1.90
CA VAL A 30 11.95 2.60 1.25
C VAL A 30 13.06 2.44 0.21
N LEU A 31 13.21 3.41 -0.69
CA LEU A 31 14.21 3.36 -1.76
C LEU A 31 15.63 3.34 -1.19
N ALA A 32 15.89 4.11 -0.12
CA ALA A 32 17.18 4.07 0.56
C ALA A 32 17.49 2.68 1.15
N GLU A 33 16.53 2.08 1.85
CA GLU A 33 16.69 0.74 2.44
C GLU A 33 16.86 -0.37 1.40
N LEU A 34 16.14 -0.30 0.28
CA LEU A 34 16.28 -1.23 -0.83
C LEU A 34 17.66 -1.14 -1.47
N ARG A 35 18.20 0.07 -1.66
CA ARG A 35 19.55 0.29 -2.19
C ARG A 35 20.65 -0.16 -1.23
N ASP A 36 20.42 0.00 0.07
CA ASP A 36 21.29 -0.51 1.15
C ASP A 36 21.16 -2.04 1.33
N GLY A 37 20.18 -2.68 0.67
CA GLY A 37 19.92 -4.12 0.76
C GLY A 37 19.39 -4.58 2.13
N THR A 38 19.03 -3.64 3.01
CA THR A 38 18.62 -3.93 4.39
C THR A 38 17.34 -3.21 4.74
N LYS A 39 16.26 -3.97 4.92
CA LYS A 39 14.97 -3.45 5.39
C LYS A 39 15.04 -3.11 6.88
N ARG A 40 14.65 -1.89 7.25
CA ARG A 40 14.70 -1.33 8.60
C ARG A 40 13.35 -0.81 9.07
N THR A 41 12.50 -0.28 8.18
CA THR A 41 11.22 0.34 8.57
C THR A 41 9.98 -0.43 8.08
N HIS A 42 8.80 0.03 8.48
CA HIS A 42 7.52 -0.68 8.38
C HIS A 42 6.75 -0.35 7.10
N TRP A 43 7.22 -0.84 5.95
CA TRP A 43 6.61 -0.53 4.64
C TRP A 43 6.19 -1.73 3.79
N ILE A 44 6.48 -2.96 4.23
CA ILE A 44 6.31 -4.15 3.39
C ILE A 44 4.88 -4.30 2.86
N TRP A 45 3.88 -4.00 3.68
CA TRP A 45 2.49 -4.22 3.33
C TRP A 45 1.99 -3.40 2.14
N PHE A 46 2.54 -2.19 1.92
CA PHE A 46 2.07 -1.29 0.87
C PHE A 46 3.09 -1.07 -0.25
N ILE A 47 4.26 -1.71 -0.17
CA ILE A 47 5.26 -1.78 -1.26
C ILE A 47 5.23 -3.16 -1.92
N PHE A 48 5.12 -4.23 -1.12
CA PHE A 48 4.99 -5.61 -1.57
C PHE A 48 3.78 -6.26 -0.86
N PRO A 49 2.54 -5.88 -1.23
CA PRO A 49 1.34 -6.42 -0.62
C PRO A 49 1.21 -7.93 -0.89
N GLN A 50 0.56 -8.63 0.05
CA GLN A 50 0.25 -10.06 -0.06
C GLN A 50 -1.26 -10.27 -0.16
N VAL A 51 -1.68 -11.50 -0.49
CA VAL A 51 -3.10 -11.88 -0.46
C VAL A 51 -3.69 -11.67 0.94
N ARG A 52 -4.88 -11.06 1.00
CA ARG A 52 -5.61 -10.80 2.24
C ARG A 52 -5.93 -12.12 2.94
N GLY A 53 -5.71 -12.15 4.27
CA GLY A 53 -5.93 -13.33 5.10
C GLY A 53 -4.68 -14.14 5.43
N LEU A 54 -3.56 -13.92 4.73
CA LEU A 54 -2.26 -14.52 5.09
C LEU A 54 -1.65 -13.90 6.35
N GLY A 55 -1.88 -12.60 6.56
CA GLY A 55 -1.46 -11.88 7.76
C GLY A 55 -2.66 -11.46 8.62
N HIS A 56 -2.51 -11.55 9.94
CA HIS A 56 -3.59 -11.24 10.89
C HIS A 56 -3.57 -9.80 11.43
N SER A 57 -2.49 -9.05 11.22
CA SER A 57 -2.41 -7.66 11.71
C SER A 57 -3.38 -6.73 10.97
N ALA A 58 -3.84 -5.67 11.63
CA ALA A 58 -4.71 -4.67 11.02
C ALA A 58 -4.11 -4.07 9.74
N THR A 59 -2.79 -3.86 9.70
CA THR A 59 -2.07 -3.37 8.53
C THR A 59 -2.04 -4.40 7.39
N ALA A 60 -1.89 -5.70 7.71
CA ALA A 60 -1.96 -6.77 6.71
C ALA A 60 -3.38 -6.93 6.14
N GLN A 61 -4.41 -6.69 6.95
CA GLN A 61 -5.80 -6.69 6.46
C GLN A 61 -6.08 -5.47 5.56
N ARG A 62 -5.64 -4.26 5.97
CA ARG A 62 -5.84 -3.01 5.23
C ARG A 62 -5.18 -3.02 3.84
N TYR A 63 -3.95 -3.52 3.75
CA TYR A 63 -3.17 -3.52 2.50
C TYR A 63 -3.11 -4.88 1.81
N GLY A 64 -3.82 -5.89 2.31
CA GLY A 64 -3.92 -7.18 1.64
C GLY A 64 -4.76 -7.08 0.36
N ILE A 65 -4.33 -7.77 -0.69
CA ILE A 65 -5.02 -7.89 -1.98
C ILE A 65 -6.18 -8.89 -1.85
N ALA A 66 -7.39 -8.52 -2.23
CA ALA A 66 -8.60 -9.32 -2.05
C ALA A 66 -8.75 -10.45 -3.07
N SER A 67 -8.30 -10.22 -4.31
CA SER A 67 -8.56 -11.08 -5.46
C SER A 67 -7.48 -10.91 -6.53
N SER A 68 -7.49 -11.79 -7.54
CA SER A 68 -6.64 -11.63 -8.72
C SER A 68 -6.93 -10.35 -9.50
N ASP A 69 -8.19 -9.89 -9.50
CA ASP A 69 -8.60 -8.70 -10.27
C ASP A 69 -8.08 -7.40 -9.65
N GLU A 70 -7.73 -7.44 -8.37
CA GLU A 70 -7.10 -6.33 -7.65
C GLU A 70 -5.56 -6.31 -7.80
N ALA A 71 -4.95 -7.43 -8.19
CA ALA A 71 -3.49 -7.66 -8.16
C ALA A 71 -2.72 -7.02 -9.32
#